data_AF-A0A1M6CMJ4-F1
#
_entry.id   AF-A0A1M6CMJ4-F1
#
_cell.length_a   1.000
_cell.length_b   1.000
_cell.length_c   1.000
_cell.angle_alpha   90.00
_cell.angle_beta   90.00
_cell.angle_gamma   90.00
#
_symmetry.space_group_name_H-M   'P 1'
#
loop_
_entity.id
_entity.type
_entity.pdbx_description
1 polymer ?
#
loop_
_entity_poly.entity_id
_entity_poly.type
_entity_poly.pdbx_seq_one_letter_code
_entity_poly.pdbx_strand_id
1 'polypeptide(L)'
;MFIGSINQDMRAIVSEMCSQWKDIPVYVGCSGNFTVERILAKKGLTNIHSNDVSLYSCAVGNYLVGKPTRIEVADERFAWLNDYLTTGEDVIATLLMCSEYFKYVDRELPYYKRIAEAYRDQFDRMQKETVEVVKRALEDVYIAGFHPQDVIDYMREAPEECVAISFPPTYKGGYEKLYAKINEVFDWDVPEYVVFDDERFTEFNELIMGKKYWVTLRDYDVEDLRPFLRGVVQTSARSKPVYVYSNCESKCRITMPHQKTEKVNIKRATGELKGDLRFVKITQAQLNTLRSEYLAKSIIPATATASYGVLVGDELIGAIAMSRSSYLGGWVDAYMMSDFCIRPSIHKRLAKLVLVAALSTEMRDTLEQALAMKVNTIGTTVFTKKNVSMKYRGMFEVYSKKDGAINYVAKAGRWTLKEGYEWWRKNHSLKW
;
A
#
# COMPACT_ATOMS: atom_id res chain seq x y z
N MET A 1 7.48 -2.16 5.38
CA MET A 1 7.41 -0.72 5.73
C MET A 1 6.74 -0.65 7.09
N PHE A 2 7.37 0.01 8.07
CA PHE A 2 6.82 0.16 9.42
C PHE A 2 5.53 1.00 9.39
N ILE A 3 4.53 0.64 10.19
CA ILE A 3 3.26 1.36 10.33
C ILE A 3 3.50 2.50 11.32
N GLY A 4 3.40 3.76 10.87
CA GLY A 4 3.83 4.94 11.64
C GLY A 4 4.92 5.77 10.95
N SER A 5 5.06 5.64 9.63
CA SER A 5 5.93 6.51 8.81
C SER A 5 5.07 7.33 7.85
N ILE A 6 5.39 8.61 7.69
CA ILE A 6 4.79 9.45 6.64
C ILE A 6 5.43 9.15 5.27
N ASN A 7 4.64 9.24 4.20
CA ASN A 7 5.08 8.98 2.82
C ASN A 7 5.99 10.11 2.28
N GLN A 8 6.69 9.87 1.17
CA GLN A 8 7.68 10.81 0.61
C GLN A 8 7.11 12.20 0.32
N ASP A 9 5.88 12.30 -0.18
CA ASP A 9 5.25 13.58 -0.52
C ASP A 9 4.95 14.38 0.76
N MET A 10 4.48 13.71 1.82
CA MET A 10 4.31 14.35 3.12
C MET A 10 5.64 14.79 3.73
N ARG A 11 6.71 14.00 3.58
CA ARG A 11 8.04 14.38 4.04
C ARG A 11 8.52 15.66 3.35
N ALA A 12 8.24 15.81 2.06
CA ALA A 12 8.58 17.01 1.31
C ALA A 12 7.82 18.24 1.83
N ILE A 13 6.52 18.10 2.13
CA ILE A 13 5.71 19.20 2.70
C ILE A 13 6.28 19.65 4.05
N VAL A 14 6.54 18.72 4.98
CA VAL A 14 7.14 19.04 6.29
C VAL A 14 8.53 19.68 6.12
N SER A 15 9.33 19.16 5.17
CA SER A 15 10.64 19.71 4.85
C SER A 15 10.59 21.15 4.32
N GLU A 16 9.50 21.59 3.69
CA GLU A 16 9.36 22.99 3.23
C GLU A 16 9.02 23.92 4.41
N MET A 17 8.15 23.46 5.32
CA MET A 17 7.71 24.23 6.49
C MET A 17 8.84 24.52 7.48
N CYS A 18 9.76 23.57 7.67
CA CYS A 18 10.81 23.64 8.69
C CYS A 18 11.77 24.83 8.57
N SER A 19 11.81 25.51 7.42
CA SER A 19 12.61 26.72 7.21
C SER A 19 12.28 27.86 8.17
N GLN A 20 11.06 27.90 8.71
CA GLN A 20 10.59 28.92 9.67
C GLN A 20 10.87 28.57 11.13
N TRP A 21 11.35 27.37 11.42
CA TRP A 21 11.43 26.82 12.77
C TRP A 21 12.83 26.90 13.38
N LYS A 22 13.74 27.60 12.70
CA LYS A 22 15.12 27.74 13.17
C LYS A 22 15.12 28.40 14.55
N ASP A 23 15.90 27.82 15.46
CA ASP A 23 16.08 28.28 16.84
C ASP A 23 14.80 28.24 17.72
N ILE A 24 13.74 27.56 17.27
CA ILE A 24 12.51 27.31 18.03
C ILE A 24 12.48 25.84 18.44
N PRO A 25 12.17 25.50 19.72
CA PRO A 25 12.04 24.10 20.13
C PRO A 25 10.89 23.42 19.38
N VAL A 26 11.12 22.22 18.87
CA VAL A 26 10.13 21.44 18.13
C VAL A 26 9.69 20.25 18.96
N TYR A 27 8.39 20.15 19.21
CA TYR A 27 7.76 19.04 19.93
C TYR A 27 7.01 18.18 18.92
N VAL A 28 7.47 16.93 18.77
CA VAL A 28 6.93 15.94 17.84
C VAL A 28 6.11 14.91 18.61
N GLY A 29 4.81 14.88 18.37
CA GLY A 29 3.90 13.88 18.90
C GLY A 29 3.71 12.70 17.93
N CYS A 30 3.48 11.51 18.50
CA CYS A 30 3.24 10.28 17.74
C CYS A 30 4.39 9.96 16.74
N SER A 31 5.63 9.99 17.22
CA SER A 31 6.86 9.92 16.40
C SER A 31 6.97 8.67 15.52
N GLY A 32 6.39 7.54 15.93
CA GLY A 32 6.40 6.27 15.20
C GLY A 32 7.84 5.84 14.86
N ASN A 33 8.16 5.90 13.56
CA ASN A 33 9.50 5.57 13.07
C ASN A 33 10.47 6.77 13.01
N PHE A 34 10.20 7.83 13.78
CA PHE A 34 11.00 9.05 13.86
C PHE A 34 11.22 9.71 12.49
N THR A 35 10.22 9.62 11.60
CA THR A 35 10.36 10.09 10.22
C THR A 35 10.41 11.62 10.17
N VAL A 36 9.68 12.31 11.05
CA VAL A 36 9.67 13.77 11.14
C VAL A 36 11.02 14.24 11.67
N GLU A 37 11.46 13.69 12.77
CA GLU A 37 12.73 13.97 13.44
C GLU A 37 13.91 13.83 12.48
N ARG A 38 13.95 12.75 11.69
CA ARG A 38 14.95 12.55 10.63
C ARG A 38 14.98 13.68 9.60
N ILE A 39 13.83 14.25 9.25
CA ILE A 39 13.76 15.39 8.32
C ILE A 39 14.31 16.64 9.00
N LEU A 40 13.87 16.89 10.23
CA LEU A 40 14.24 18.09 10.99
C LEU A 40 15.75 18.10 11.32
N ALA A 41 16.30 16.99 11.78
CA ALA A 41 17.72 16.82 12.04
C ALA A 41 18.56 17.07 10.78
N LYS A 42 18.16 16.50 9.62
CA LYS A 42 18.81 16.75 8.33
C LYS A 42 18.71 18.20 7.85
N LYS A 43 17.79 18.98 8.41
CA LYS A 43 17.64 20.42 8.15
C LYS A 43 18.39 21.28 9.16
N GLY A 44 19.13 20.66 10.08
CA GLY A 44 19.95 21.33 11.07
C GLY A 44 19.19 21.79 12.31
N LEU A 45 17.95 21.33 12.51
CA LEU A 45 17.25 21.56 13.77
C LEU A 45 17.78 20.59 14.82
N THR A 46 18.15 21.11 15.99
CA THR A 46 18.80 20.34 17.05
C THR A 46 17.96 20.24 18.33
N ASN A 47 17.07 21.20 18.56
CA ASN A 47 16.20 21.22 19.75
C ASN A 47 14.86 20.52 19.49
N ILE A 48 14.93 19.22 19.21
CA ILE A 48 13.78 18.38 18.86
C ILE A 48 13.41 17.49 20.06
N HIS A 49 12.18 17.58 20.54
CA HIS A 49 11.62 16.72 21.56
C HIS A 49 10.59 15.79 20.93
N SER A 50 10.60 14.52 21.30
CA SER A 50 9.76 13.49 20.68
C SER A 50 8.91 12.74 21.70
N ASN A 51 7.81 12.17 21.23
CA ASN A 51 6.84 11.45 22.04
C ASN A 51 6.18 10.31 21.27
N ASP A 52 6.02 9.16 21.93
CA ASP A 52 5.21 8.04 21.45
C ASP A 52 4.89 7.11 22.64
N VAL A 53 4.04 6.11 22.39
CA VAL A 53 3.54 5.15 23.38
C VAL A 53 3.78 3.69 22.99
N SER A 54 4.31 3.40 21.78
CA SER A 54 4.59 2.01 21.39
C SER A 54 5.99 1.56 21.83
N LEU A 55 6.13 0.27 22.17
CA LEU A 55 7.42 -0.33 22.54
C LEU A 55 8.52 -0.05 21.50
N TYR A 56 8.19 -0.18 20.21
CA TYR A 56 9.14 0.10 19.13
C TYR A 56 9.59 1.57 19.14
N SER A 57 8.64 2.51 19.17
CA SER A 57 8.97 3.94 19.17
C SER A 57 9.71 4.34 20.45
N CYS A 58 9.34 3.78 21.60
CA CYS A 58 10.04 3.99 22.87
C CYS A 58 11.47 3.46 22.82
N ALA A 59 11.69 2.30 22.20
CA ALA A 59 13.03 1.76 22.01
C ALA A 59 13.91 2.69 21.17
N VAL A 60 13.38 3.24 20.06
CA VAL A 60 14.09 4.22 19.23
C VAL A 60 14.34 5.51 19.99
N GLY A 61 13.33 6.05 20.66
CA GLY A 61 13.41 7.31 21.40
C GLY A 61 14.43 7.26 22.53
N ASN A 62 14.37 6.22 23.37
CA ASN A 62 15.32 5.99 24.45
C ASN A 62 16.75 5.84 23.91
N TYR A 63 16.95 5.06 22.86
CA TYR A 63 18.26 4.90 22.22
C TYR A 63 18.85 6.24 21.77
N LEU A 64 18.06 7.09 21.11
CA LEU A 64 18.51 8.40 20.61
C LEU A 64 18.87 9.38 21.74
N VAL A 65 18.30 9.24 22.93
CA VAL A 65 18.66 10.04 24.13
C VAL A 65 19.64 9.32 25.06
N GLY A 66 20.23 8.20 24.63
CA GLY A 66 21.21 7.45 25.41
C GLY A 66 20.65 6.75 26.65
N LYS A 67 19.35 6.46 26.67
CA LYS A 67 18.67 5.70 27.73
C LYS A 67 18.43 4.25 27.32
N PRO A 68 18.51 3.29 28.25
CA PRO A 68 18.10 1.91 27.98
C PRO A 68 16.58 1.80 27.90
N THR A 69 16.09 0.76 27.22
CA THR A 69 14.68 0.37 27.23
C THR A 69 14.55 -0.93 28.03
N ARG A 70 13.73 -0.91 29.09
CA ARG A 70 13.40 -2.12 29.84
C ARG A 70 12.47 -2.98 29.00
N ILE A 71 12.91 -4.19 28.67
CA ILE A 71 12.17 -5.16 27.87
C ILE A 71 12.61 -6.58 28.26
N GLU A 72 11.64 -7.46 28.46
CA GLU A 72 11.85 -8.87 28.78
C GLU A 72 10.89 -9.72 27.94
N VAL A 73 11.31 -10.92 27.55
CA VAL A 73 10.41 -11.85 26.84
C VAL A 73 9.53 -12.57 27.87
N ALA A 74 8.24 -12.26 27.86
CA ALA A 74 7.25 -12.86 28.76
C ALA A 74 6.72 -14.22 28.26
N ASP A 75 6.64 -14.40 26.94
CA ASP A 75 6.14 -15.64 26.34
C ASP A 75 7.30 -16.61 26.05
N GLU A 76 7.32 -17.74 26.76
CA GLU A 76 8.37 -18.77 26.67
C GLU A 76 8.59 -19.30 25.24
N ARG A 77 7.54 -19.31 24.39
CA ARG A 77 7.66 -19.72 22.98
C ARG A 77 8.68 -18.88 22.21
N PHE A 78 8.91 -17.66 22.69
CA PHE A 78 9.79 -16.67 22.08
C PHE A 78 11.03 -16.38 22.91
N ALA A 79 11.33 -17.16 23.96
CA ALA A 79 12.48 -16.93 24.85
C ALA A 79 13.83 -16.82 24.12
N TRP A 80 13.94 -17.43 22.94
CA TRP A 80 15.09 -17.29 22.04
C TRP A 80 15.35 -15.86 21.55
N LEU A 81 14.38 -14.94 21.65
CA LEU A 81 14.56 -13.54 21.29
C LEU A 81 15.51 -12.80 22.24
N ASN A 82 15.73 -13.31 23.47
CA ASN A 82 16.64 -12.70 24.43
C ASN A 82 18.07 -12.57 23.89
N ASP A 83 18.50 -13.48 23.01
CA ASP A 83 19.80 -13.44 22.36
C ASP A 83 19.98 -12.19 21.45
N TYR A 84 18.89 -11.51 21.10
CA TYR A 84 18.85 -10.35 20.20
C TYR A 84 18.33 -9.07 20.87
N LEU A 85 18.37 -8.99 22.21
CA LEU A 85 17.94 -7.81 22.98
C LEU A 85 19.11 -7.22 23.78
N THR A 86 20.34 -7.28 23.25
CA THR A 86 21.56 -6.97 24.03
C THR A 86 21.97 -5.50 24.01
N THR A 87 21.77 -4.82 22.88
CA THR A 87 22.07 -3.39 22.68
C THR A 87 20.82 -2.64 22.23
N GLY A 88 20.84 -1.30 22.28
CA GLY A 88 19.70 -0.49 21.84
C GLY A 88 19.35 -0.74 20.37
N GLU A 89 20.35 -0.85 19.50
CA GLU A 89 20.18 -1.17 18.09
C GLU A 89 19.63 -2.58 17.88
N ASP A 90 20.10 -3.56 18.67
CA ASP A 90 19.57 -4.93 18.62
C ASP A 90 18.09 -4.94 18.98
N VAL A 91 17.70 -4.28 20.07
CA VAL A 91 16.30 -4.18 20.52
C VAL A 91 15.44 -3.58 19.41
N ILE A 92 15.86 -2.47 18.81
CA ILE A 92 15.10 -1.81 17.73
C ILE A 92 14.96 -2.74 16.51
N ALA A 93 16.05 -3.37 16.08
CA ALA A 93 16.06 -4.28 14.93
C ALA A 93 15.16 -5.50 15.17
N THR A 94 15.26 -6.10 16.36
CA THR A 94 14.48 -7.26 16.77
C THR A 94 12.99 -6.93 16.82
N LEU A 95 12.60 -5.80 17.42
CA LEU A 95 11.20 -5.34 17.45
C LEU A 95 10.64 -5.09 16.04
N LEU A 96 11.45 -4.50 15.15
CA LEU A 96 11.05 -4.29 13.76
C LEU A 96 10.78 -5.62 13.04
N MET A 97 11.64 -6.62 13.24
CA MET A 97 11.46 -7.95 12.67
C MET A 97 10.25 -8.69 13.27
N CYS A 98 10.08 -8.61 14.59
CA CYS A 98 8.92 -9.17 15.30
C CYS A 98 7.60 -8.62 14.75
N SER A 99 7.54 -7.33 14.40
CA SER A 99 6.34 -6.72 13.82
C SER A 99 5.87 -7.39 12.51
N GLU A 100 6.78 -8.02 11.76
CA GLU A 100 6.46 -8.79 10.56
C GLU A 100 6.24 -10.28 10.88
N TYR A 101 7.14 -10.88 11.66
CA TYR A 101 7.09 -12.29 12.03
C TYR A 101 5.77 -12.68 12.74
N PHE A 102 5.33 -11.86 13.69
CA PHE A 102 4.12 -12.11 14.47
C PHE A 102 2.82 -12.08 13.66
N LYS A 103 2.84 -11.56 12.42
CA LYS A 103 1.66 -11.63 11.52
C LYS A 103 1.34 -13.06 11.10
N TYR A 104 2.31 -13.98 11.20
CA TYR A 104 2.25 -15.31 10.63
C TYR A 104 2.29 -16.44 11.66
N VAL A 105 2.95 -16.23 12.81
CA VAL A 105 3.31 -17.30 13.74
C VAL A 105 2.12 -18.08 14.33
N ASP A 106 1.01 -17.40 14.62
CA ASP A 106 -0.19 -18.04 15.17
C ASP A 106 -1.21 -18.46 14.07
N ARG A 107 -0.80 -18.48 12.80
CA ARG A 107 -1.71 -18.83 11.69
C ARG A 107 -1.57 -20.28 11.25
N GLU A 108 -2.71 -20.97 11.16
CA GLU A 108 -2.74 -22.41 10.91
C GLU A 108 -2.50 -22.85 9.46
N LEU A 109 -2.72 -21.98 8.46
CA LEU A 109 -2.59 -22.40 7.05
C LEU A 109 -1.15 -22.77 6.70
N PRO A 110 -0.90 -23.86 5.93
CA PRO A 110 0.46 -24.29 5.57
C PRO A 110 1.30 -23.23 4.84
N TYR A 111 0.67 -22.26 4.18
CA TYR A 111 1.35 -21.10 3.62
C TYR A 111 2.02 -20.24 4.70
N TYR A 112 1.30 -19.95 5.80
CA TYR A 112 1.81 -19.11 6.87
C TYR A 112 2.82 -19.81 7.75
N LYS A 113 2.62 -21.10 8.03
CA LYS A 113 3.61 -21.92 8.75
C LYS A 113 4.95 -21.90 8.02
N ARG A 114 4.96 -22.12 6.71
CA ARG A 114 6.17 -22.01 5.87
C ARG A 114 6.83 -20.64 5.91
N ILE A 115 6.04 -19.55 5.93
CA ILE A 115 6.59 -18.20 6.05
C ILE A 115 7.22 -18.01 7.43
N ALA A 116 6.52 -18.39 8.50
CA ALA A 116 7.01 -18.26 9.87
C ALA A 116 8.29 -19.08 10.09
N GLU A 117 8.34 -20.32 9.61
CA GLU A 117 9.53 -21.19 9.62
C GLU A 117 10.68 -20.54 8.86
N ALA A 118 10.46 -20.11 7.61
CA ALA A 118 11.50 -19.46 6.82
C ALA A 118 12.01 -18.16 7.47
N TYR A 119 11.15 -17.41 8.17
CA TYR A 119 11.53 -16.22 8.91
C TYR A 119 12.38 -16.57 10.14
N ARG A 120 12.00 -17.64 10.86
CA ARG A 120 12.72 -18.14 12.03
C ARG A 120 14.12 -18.64 11.66
N ASP A 121 14.24 -19.42 10.58
CA ASP A 121 15.50 -20.00 10.10
C ASP A 121 16.50 -18.93 9.65
N GLN A 122 16.00 -17.80 9.16
CA GLN A 122 16.83 -16.69 8.66
C GLN A 122 16.99 -15.55 9.67
N PHE A 123 16.42 -15.69 10.87
CA PHE A 123 16.29 -14.58 11.82
C PHE A 123 17.66 -13.99 12.19
N ASP A 124 18.64 -14.84 12.52
CA ASP A 124 20.00 -14.38 12.91
C ASP A 124 20.64 -13.48 11.84
N ARG A 125 20.64 -13.95 10.58
CA ARG A 125 21.20 -13.18 9.45
C ARG A 125 20.43 -11.87 9.26
N MET A 126 19.10 -11.95 9.20
CA MET A 126 18.24 -10.81 8.96
C MET A 126 18.32 -9.77 10.08
N GLN A 127 18.50 -10.19 11.34
CA GLN A 127 18.63 -9.31 12.48
C GLN A 127 19.93 -8.51 12.39
N LYS A 128 21.06 -9.17 12.12
CA LYS A 128 22.36 -8.50 11.92
C LYS A 128 22.31 -7.50 10.76
N GLU A 129 21.71 -7.88 9.64
CA GLU A 129 21.50 -6.98 8.50
C GLU A 129 20.61 -5.79 8.89
N THR A 130 19.57 -6.02 9.69
CA THR A 130 18.63 -4.99 10.15
C THR A 130 19.29 -4.03 11.14
N VAL A 131 20.14 -4.50 12.04
CA VAL A 131 20.94 -3.67 12.95
C VAL A 131 21.77 -2.66 12.16
N GLU A 132 22.44 -3.10 11.10
CA GLU A 132 23.22 -2.20 10.24
C GLU A 132 22.35 -1.20 9.49
N VAL A 133 21.11 -1.57 9.14
CA VAL A 133 20.13 -0.62 8.59
C VAL A 133 19.68 0.39 9.65
N VAL A 134 19.43 -0.05 10.88
CA VAL A 134 19.03 0.81 12.00
C VAL A 134 20.10 1.85 12.30
N LYS A 135 21.36 1.42 12.45
CA LYS A 135 22.51 2.32 12.68
C LYS A 135 22.58 3.42 11.62
N ARG A 136 22.63 3.04 10.33
CA ARG A 136 22.65 4.01 9.21
C ARG A 136 21.43 4.91 9.18
N ALA A 137 20.27 4.42 9.61
CA ALA A 137 19.03 5.18 9.58
C ALA A 137 18.94 6.20 10.73
N LEU A 138 19.69 6.00 11.81
CA LEU A 138 19.67 6.81 13.03
C LEU A 138 20.95 7.63 13.24
N GLU A 139 22.04 7.38 12.49
CA GLU A 139 23.36 8.02 12.63
C GLU A 139 23.32 9.56 12.71
N ASP A 140 22.48 10.20 11.89
CA ASP A 140 22.35 11.67 11.84
C ASP A 140 21.06 12.19 12.50
N VAL A 141 20.45 11.39 13.39
CA VAL A 141 19.20 11.77 14.06
C VAL A 141 19.53 12.20 15.47
N TYR A 142 19.27 13.48 15.77
CA TYR A 142 19.49 14.05 17.09
C TYR A 142 18.17 14.56 17.63
N ILE A 143 17.82 14.12 18.84
CA ILE A 143 16.70 14.65 19.61
C ILE A 143 17.21 15.11 20.98
N ALA A 144 16.70 16.23 21.46
CA ALA A 144 17.00 16.80 22.77
C ALA A 144 16.29 16.05 23.90
N GLY A 145 15.15 15.40 23.62
CA GLY A 145 14.42 14.63 24.62
C GLY A 145 13.42 13.66 24.02
N PHE A 146 13.11 12.60 24.78
CA PHE A 146 12.06 11.63 24.45
C PHE A 146 11.16 11.39 25.67
N HIS A 147 9.85 11.38 25.43
CA HIS A 147 8.82 11.33 26.46
C HIS A 147 7.81 10.20 26.16
N PRO A 148 7.88 9.05 26.85
CA PRO A 148 6.94 7.94 26.66
C PRO A 148 5.65 8.21 27.45
N GLN A 149 4.69 8.93 26.86
CA GLN A 149 3.41 9.28 27.50
C GLN A 149 2.33 9.61 26.47
N ASP A 150 1.09 9.86 26.91
CA ASP A 150 0.02 10.31 26.03
C ASP A 150 0.37 11.62 25.30
N VAL A 151 0.02 11.69 24.01
CA VAL A 151 0.37 12.83 23.15
C VAL A 151 -0.32 14.13 23.55
N ILE A 152 -1.54 14.07 24.11
CA ILE A 152 -2.25 15.26 24.57
C ILE A 152 -1.57 15.82 25.82
N ASP A 153 -1.24 14.96 26.78
CA ASP A 153 -0.54 15.38 28.01
C ASP A 153 0.85 15.95 27.66
N TYR A 154 1.56 15.30 26.74
CA TYR A 154 2.82 15.79 26.18
C TYR A 154 2.70 17.18 25.54
N MET A 155 1.69 17.41 24.70
CA MET A 155 1.49 18.72 24.08
C MET A 155 1.02 19.79 25.08
N ARG A 156 0.42 19.38 26.21
CA ARG A 156 0.01 20.28 27.28
C ARG A 156 1.21 20.78 28.07
N GLU A 157 2.20 19.92 28.28
CA GLU A 157 3.48 20.25 28.92
C GLU A 157 4.41 21.06 28.00
N ALA A 158 4.26 20.95 26.68
CA ALA A 158 5.05 21.72 25.73
C ALA A 158 4.82 23.25 25.87
N PRO A 159 5.87 24.09 25.80
CA PRO A 159 5.73 25.56 25.86
C PRO A 159 4.83 26.11 24.75
N GLU A 160 4.24 27.30 24.94
CA GLU A 160 3.47 27.98 23.87
C GLU A 160 4.38 28.45 22.72
N GLU A 161 5.58 28.94 23.05
CA GLU A 161 6.60 29.39 22.09
C GLU A 161 7.40 28.20 21.49
N CYS A 162 6.69 27.18 21.02
CA CYS A 162 7.27 26.02 20.35
C CYS A 162 6.62 25.74 18.98
N VAL A 163 7.22 24.81 18.25
CA VAL A 163 6.57 24.17 17.09
C VAL A 163 5.98 22.84 17.55
N ALA A 164 4.66 22.67 17.45
CA ALA A 164 3.98 21.41 17.70
C ALA A 164 3.67 20.68 16.39
N ILE A 165 4.24 19.50 16.18
CA ILE A 165 3.94 18.66 15.02
C ILE A 165 3.45 17.30 15.49
N SER A 166 2.32 16.85 15.00
CA SER A 166 1.84 15.50 15.29
C SER A 166 0.97 14.98 14.16
N PHE A 167 1.06 13.68 13.94
CA PHE A 167 0.24 12.98 12.96
C PHE A 167 -0.52 11.86 13.67
N PRO A 168 -1.57 12.21 14.43
CA PRO A 168 -2.28 11.23 15.24
C PRO A 168 -2.93 10.15 14.36
N PRO A 169 -3.16 8.94 14.92
CA PRO A 169 -3.83 7.86 14.20
C PRO A 169 -5.18 8.29 13.63
N THR A 170 -5.44 7.97 12.37
CA THR A 170 -6.69 8.37 11.68
C THR A 170 -7.80 7.31 11.76
N TYR A 171 -7.56 6.20 12.45
CA TYR A 171 -8.54 5.11 12.61
C TYR A 171 -8.39 4.40 13.96
N LYS A 172 -9.51 4.26 14.66
CA LYS A 172 -9.61 3.65 15.99
C LYS A 172 -9.26 2.15 15.96
N GLY A 173 -8.50 1.67 16.94
CA GLY A 173 -8.25 0.24 17.14
C GLY A 173 -7.21 -0.38 16.21
N GLY A 174 -6.62 0.42 15.31
CA GLY A 174 -5.64 -0.02 14.33
C GLY A 174 -4.26 -0.28 14.92
N TYR A 175 -3.83 0.64 15.76
CA TYR A 175 -2.53 0.65 16.40
C TYR A 175 -2.50 -0.44 17.50
N GLU A 176 -3.56 -0.55 18.27
CA GLU A 176 -3.75 -1.52 19.34
C GLU A 176 -3.69 -2.95 18.80
N LYS A 177 -4.35 -3.22 17.66
CA LYS A 177 -4.26 -4.53 16.99
C LYS A 177 -2.84 -4.84 16.49
N LEU A 178 -2.08 -3.83 16.09
CA LEU A 178 -0.72 -4.02 15.60
C LEU A 178 0.23 -4.41 16.73
N TYR A 179 0.09 -3.79 17.90
CA TYR A 179 0.96 -4.03 19.04
C TYR A 179 0.44 -5.06 20.03
N ALA A 180 -0.81 -5.53 19.90
CA ALA A 180 -1.39 -6.53 20.79
C ALA A 180 -0.47 -7.75 20.96
N LYS A 181 0.05 -8.29 19.85
CA LYS A 181 0.95 -9.45 19.93
C LYS A 181 2.32 -9.10 20.50
N ILE A 182 2.82 -7.89 20.25
CA ILE A 182 4.07 -7.41 20.84
C ILE A 182 3.93 -7.31 22.36
N ASN A 183 2.84 -6.73 22.85
CA ASN A 183 2.56 -6.61 24.29
C ASN A 183 2.17 -7.95 24.95
N GLU A 184 1.76 -8.96 24.18
CA GLU A 184 1.59 -10.33 24.67
C GLU A 184 2.94 -11.03 24.87
N VAL A 185 3.89 -10.80 23.95
CA VAL A 185 5.19 -11.50 23.94
C VAL A 185 6.23 -10.84 24.84
N PHE A 186 6.19 -9.51 24.99
CA PHE A 186 7.17 -8.75 25.75
C PHE A 186 6.55 -8.09 26.98
N ASP A 187 7.22 -8.21 28.11
CA ASP A 187 6.98 -7.39 29.30
C ASP A 187 7.90 -6.16 29.26
N TRP A 188 7.33 -4.98 29.41
CA TRP A 188 8.03 -3.71 29.31
C TRP A 188 7.24 -2.60 30.02
N ASP A 189 7.86 -1.43 30.20
CA ASP A 189 7.23 -0.29 30.88
C ASP A 189 6.25 0.44 29.94
N VAL A 190 5.04 -0.13 29.81
CA VAL A 190 3.96 0.43 28.98
C VAL A 190 3.54 1.79 29.54
N PRO A 191 3.63 2.88 28.76
CA PRO A 191 3.18 4.19 29.23
C PRO A 191 1.65 4.24 29.28
N GLU A 192 1.12 5.03 30.21
CA GLU A 192 -0.32 5.31 30.27
C GLU A 192 -0.73 6.21 29.10
N TYR A 193 -1.79 5.83 28.39
CA TYR A 193 -2.37 6.62 27.31
C TYR A 193 -3.84 6.26 27.09
N VAL A 194 -4.54 7.13 26.37
CA VAL A 194 -5.94 6.91 25.98
C VAL A 194 -6.02 6.78 24.47
N VAL A 195 -6.85 5.83 24.01
CA VAL A 195 -7.10 5.60 22.59
C VAL A 195 -7.54 6.89 21.90
N PHE A 196 -6.82 7.27 20.85
CA PHE A 196 -7.08 8.49 20.10
C PHE A 196 -8.31 8.36 19.20
N ASP A 197 -9.31 9.23 19.39
CA ASP A 197 -10.54 9.29 18.60
C ASP A 197 -10.88 10.73 18.19
N ASP A 198 -12.08 10.95 17.64
CA ASP A 198 -12.48 12.25 17.09
C ASP A 198 -12.71 13.32 18.18
N GLU A 199 -13.16 12.92 19.37
CA GLU A 199 -13.28 13.83 20.51
C GLU A 199 -11.89 14.29 20.97
N ARG A 200 -10.96 13.35 21.15
CA ARG A 200 -9.56 13.65 21.47
C ARG A 200 -8.88 14.46 20.38
N PHE A 201 -9.23 14.25 19.10
CA PHE A 201 -8.69 15.08 18.02
C PHE A 201 -9.11 16.55 18.14
N THR A 202 -10.34 16.80 18.60
CA THR A 202 -10.86 18.16 18.81
C THR A 202 -10.07 18.85 19.93
N GLU A 203 -9.94 18.19 21.08
CA GLU A 203 -9.09 18.67 22.20
C GLU A 203 -7.65 18.90 21.75
N PHE A 204 -7.08 17.96 21.00
CA PHE A 204 -5.73 18.04 20.49
C PHE A 204 -5.52 19.26 19.58
N ASN A 205 -6.48 19.56 18.69
CA ASN A 205 -6.37 20.72 17.80
C ASN A 205 -6.42 22.03 18.57
N GLU A 206 -7.35 22.19 19.50
CA GLU A 206 -7.44 23.38 20.36
C GLU A 206 -6.10 23.64 21.06
N LEU A 207 -5.47 22.56 21.55
CA LEU A 207 -4.19 22.62 22.24
C LEU A 207 -3.02 23.01 21.34
N ILE A 208 -2.84 22.34 20.19
CA ILE A 208 -1.71 22.66 19.30
C ILE A 208 -1.89 23.99 18.58
N MET A 209 -3.13 24.43 18.34
CA MET A 209 -3.42 25.71 17.68
C MET A 209 -3.02 26.92 18.54
N GLY A 210 -2.89 26.73 19.86
CA GLY A 210 -2.32 27.72 20.77
C GLY A 210 -0.80 27.84 20.73
N LYS A 211 -0.10 26.97 19.99
CA LYS A 211 1.37 27.00 19.85
C LYS A 211 1.78 27.96 18.74
N LYS A 212 2.99 28.51 18.85
CA LYS A 212 3.56 29.46 17.87
C LYS A 212 3.46 28.95 16.43
N TYR A 213 3.93 27.72 16.21
CA TYR A 213 3.72 27.00 14.96
C TYR A 213 3.13 25.63 15.24
N TRP A 214 2.26 25.17 14.36
CA TRP A 214 1.69 23.84 14.48
C TRP A 214 1.48 23.15 13.14
N VAL A 215 1.53 21.81 13.14
CA VAL A 215 1.27 20.96 11.98
C VAL A 215 0.50 19.71 12.42
N THR A 216 -0.61 19.43 11.74
CA THR A 216 -1.41 18.20 11.96
C THR A 216 -1.98 17.66 10.65
N LEU A 217 -2.61 16.48 10.70
CA LEU A 217 -3.27 15.88 9.53
C LEU A 217 -4.55 15.13 9.88
N ARG A 218 -5.38 14.88 8.85
CA ARG A 218 -6.49 13.92 8.87
C ARG A 218 -6.66 13.22 7.52
N ASP A 219 -7.30 12.05 7.54
CA ASP A 219 -7.72 11.31 6.34
C ASP A 219 -9.08 11.77 5.79
N TYR A 220 -9.56 12.94 6.23
CA TYR A 220 -10.73 13.67 5.73
C TYR A 220 -10.53 15.18 5.86
N ASP A 221 -11.33 15.93 5.11
CA ASP A 221 -11.36 17.40 5.14
C ASP A 221 -12.05 17.89 6.42
N VAL A 222 -11.36 18.72 7.20
CA VAL A 222 -11.84 19.30 8.46
C VAL A 222 -12.20 20.75 8.17
N GLU A 223 -13.49 21.05 8.17
CA GLU A 223 -14.02 22.34 7.73
C GLU A 223 -13.38 23.53 8.46
N ASP A 224 -13.27 23.45 9.80
CA ASP A 224 -12.70 24.51 10.63
C ASP A 224 -11.20 24.74 10.39
N LEU A 225 -10.48 23.73 9.90
CA LEU A 225 -9.05 23.82 9.62
C LEU A 225 -8.74 24.21 8.17
N ARG A 226 -9.74 24.31 7.28
CA ARG A 226 -9.54 24.67 5.86
C ARG A 226 -8.69 25.92 5.63
N PRO A 227 -8.82 27.02 6.41
CA PRO A 227 -7.95 28.20 6.26
C PRO A 227 -6.45 27.88 6.43
N PHE A 228 -6.14 26.83 7.17
CA PHE A 228 -4.80 26.35 7.47
C PHE A 228 -4.36 25.19 6.57
N LEU A 229 -5.12 24.83 5.53
CA LEU A 229 -4.74 23.74 4.63
C LEU A 229 -3.43 24.09 3.90
N ARG A 230 -2.46 23.19 3.97
CA ARG A 230 -1.14 23.30 3.30
C ARG A 230 -0.82 22.12 2.40
N GLY A 231 -1.49 20.99 2.57
CA GLY A 231 -1.21 19.79 1.80
C GLY A 231 -2.43 18.91 1.57
N VAL A 232 -2.57 18.36 0.36
CA VAL A 232 -3.43 17.20 0.09
C VAL A 232 -2.56 16.13 -0.57
N VAL A 233 -2.45 14.96 0.07
CA VAL A 233 -1.63 13.85 -0.42
C VAL A 233 -2.48 12.60 -0.56
N GLN A 234 -2.54 12.05 -1.77
CA GLN A 234 -3.19 10.77 -2.04
C GLN A 234 -2.20 9.89 -2.82
N THR A 235 -1.77 8.79 -2.19
CA THR A 235 -0.71 7.92 -2.71
C THR A 235 -1.19 6.96 -3.79
N SER A 236 -2.46 6.57 -3.76
CA SER A 236 -3.06 5.69 -4.77
C SER A 236 -4.51 6.08 -5.05
N ALA A 237 -5.00 5.72 -6.23
CA ALA A 237 -6.39 6.03 -6.61
C ALA A 237 -7.45 5.35 -5.70
N ARG A 238 -7.03 4.44 -4.81
CA ARG A 238 -7.91 3.75 -3.84
C ARG A 238 -7.70 4.18 -2.39
N SER A 239 -6.60 4.86 -2.07
CA SER A 239 -6.36 5.36 -0.72
C SER A 239 -7.19 6.61 -0.48
N LYS A 240 -7.63 6.83 0.76
CA LYS A 240 -8.16 8.14 1.14
C LYS A 240 -7.07 9.21 0.99
N PRO A 241 -7.42 10.43 0.56
CA PRO A 241 -6.51 11.56 0.66
C PRO A 241 -6.21 11.88 2.13
N VAL A 242 -5.01 12.36 2.39
CA VAL A 242 -4.57 12.92 3.67
C VAL A 242 -4.42 14.42 3.52
N TYR A 243 -5.05 15.17 4.42
CA TYR A 243 -5.05 16.62 4.45
C TYR A 243 -4.09 17.07 5.54
N VAL A 244 -3.14 17.94 5.20
CA VAL A 244 -2.13 18.49 6.11
C VAL A 244 -2.48 19.95 6.39
N TYR A 245 -2.63 20.28 7.67
CA TYR A 245 -3.00 21.60 8.15
C TYR A 245 -1.84 22.20 8.96
N SER A 246 -1.60 23.50 8.79
CA SER A 246 -0.58 24.24 9.53
C SER A 246 -0.79 25.74 9.43
N ASN A 247 -0.46 26.46 10.49
CA ASN A 247 -0.35 27.93 10.47
C ASN A 247 0.96 28.44 9.83
N CYS A 248 1.91 27.57 9.49
CA CYS A 248 3.16 27.97 8.86
C CYS A 248 2.90 28.55 7.46
N GLU A 249 3.60 29.64 7.11
CA GLU A 249 3.52 30.25 5.78
C GLU A 249 4.30 29.40 4.78
N SER A 250 3.65 28.39 4.20
CA SER A 250 4.25 27.48 3.22
C SER A 250 3.36 27.37 1.99
N LYS A 251 3.95 26.98 0.86
CA LYS A 251 3.18 26.77 -0.37
C LYS A 251 2.21 25.62 -0.20
N CYS A 252 0.96 25.82 -0.62
CA CYS A 252 0.00 24.72 -0.66
C CYS A 252 0.42 23.69 -1.72
N ARG A 253 0.48 22.42 -1.32
CA ARG A 253 0.86 21.29 -2.19
C ARG A 253 -0.30 20.33 -2.39
N ILE A 254 -0.47 19.86 -3.62
CA ILE A 254 -1.40 18.78 -3.94
C ILE A 254 -0.61 17.70 -4.65
N THR A 255 -0.60 16.50 -4.08
CA THR A 255 -0.02 15.32 -4.69
C THR A 255 -1.08 14.26 -4.85
N MET A 256 -1.36 13.91 -6.10
CA MET A 256 -2.38 12.95 -6.48
C MET A 256 -1.74 11.74 -7.15
N PRO A 257 -2.41 10.59 -7.16
CA PRO A 257 -1.90 9.39 -7.80
C PRO A 257 -1.67 9.65 -9.29
N HIS A 258 -0.43 9.54 -9.73
CA HIS A 258 -0.07 9.68 -11.13
C HIS A 258 0.12 8.29 -11.76
N GLN A 259 -0.50 8.07 -12.91
CA GLN A 259 -0.27 6.88 -13.71
C GLN A 259 0.70 7.19 -14.83
N LYS A 260 1.88 6.58 -14.78
CA LYS A 260 2.83 6.64 -15.91
C LYS A 260 2.15 6.07 -17.16
N THR A 261 2.19 6.83 -18.24
CA THR A 261 1.71 6.43 -19.57
C THR A 261 2.88 6.33 -20.54
N GLU A 262 2.71 5.51 -21.57
CA GLU A 262 3.70 5.33 -22.63
C GLU A 262 2.98 5.14 -23.97
N LYS A 263 3.59 5.62 -25.05
CA LYS A 263 3.02 5.46 -26.40
C LYS A 263 2.95 3.97 -26.77
N VAL A 264 1.79 3.56 -27.27
CA VAL A 264 1.58 2.21 -27.83
C VAL A 264 1.77 2.28 -29.34
N ASN A 265 2.95 1.87 -29.82
CA ASN A 265 3.30 1.86 -31.25
C ASN A 265 2.75 0.61 -31.96
N ILE A 266 1.48 0.30 -31.76
CA ILE A 266 0.78 -0.81 -32.42
C ILE A 266 -0.46 -0.24 -33.11
N LYS A 267 -0.65 -0.57 -34.38
CA LYS A 267 -1.81 -0.11 -35.16
C LYS A 267 -3.10 -0.64 -34.51
N ARG A 268 -4.11 0.21 -34.33
CA ARG A 268 -5.42 -0.18 -33.79
C ARG A 268 -6.29 -0.77 -34.89
N ALA A 269 -6.97 -1.87 -34.63
CA ALA A 269 -7.92 -2.48 -35.56
C ALA A 269 -9.15 -1.58 -35.72
N THR A 270 -9.45 -1.17 -36.95
CA THR A 270 -10.63 -0.35 -37.28
C THR A 270 -11.57 -1.03 -38.27
N GLY A 271 -11.08 -2.02 -39.03
CA GLY A 271 -11.80 -2.68 -40.12
C GLY A 271 -11.89 -4.19 -39.95
N GLU A 272 -11.81 -4.90 -41.07
CA GLU A 272 -11.79 -6.35 -41.08
C GLU A 272 -10.52 -6.91 -40.46
N LEU A 273 -10.69 -7.93 -39.62
CA LEU A 273 -9.58 -8.61 -38.97
C LEU A 273 -8.95 -9.61 -39.95
N LYS A 274 -7.66 -9.45 -40.25
CA LYS A 274 -6.88 -10.31 -41.15
C LYS A 274 -5.62 -10.83 -40.45
N GLY A 275 -5.29 -12.09 -40.70
CA GLY A 275 -4.15 -12.77 -40.08
C GLY A 275 -4.53 -13.53 -38.81
N ASP A 276 -3.51 -13.98 -38.09
CA ASP A 276 -3.67 -14.86 -36.94
C ASP A 276 -3.88 -14.09 -35.63
N LEU A 277 -4.63 -14.70 -34.70
CA LEU A 277 -4.79 -14.19 -33.35
C LEU A 277 -3.49 -14.43 -32.57
N ARG A 278 -2.93 -13.37 -32.00
CA ARG A 278 -1.73 -13.44 -31.14
C ARG A 278 -1.83 -12.45 -30.00
N PHE A 279 -0.92 -12.56 -29.04
CA PHE A 279 -0.73 -11.54 -28.01
C PHE A 279 0.74 -11.16 -27.89
N VAL A 280 0.98 -9.93 -27.46
CA VAL A 280 2.32 -9.38 -27.22
C VAL A 280 2.36 -8.79 -25.83
N LYS A 281 3.47 -8.99 -25.11
CA LYS A 281 3.67 -8.36 -23.81
C LYS A 281 3.76 -6.84 -24.00
N ILE A 282 3.05 -6.09 -23.17
CA ILE A 282 3.11 -4.63 -23.14
C ILE A 282 3.53 -4.16 -21.74
N THR A 283 4.11 -2.97 -21.66
CA THR A 283 4.50 -2.38 -20.37
C THR A 283 3.25 -1.98 -19.58
N GLN A 284 3.37 -1.84 -18.25
CA GLN A 284 2.27 -1.30 -17.44
C GLN A 284 1.89 0.13 -17.87
N ALA A 285 2.85 0.92 -18.35
CA ALA A 285 2.61 2.28 -18.84
C ALA A 285 1.83 2.28 -20.17
N GLN A 286 2.17 1.36 -21.09
CA GLN A 286 1.39 1.13 -22.32
C GLN A 286 -0.03 0.66 -22.01
N LEU A 287 -0.20 -0.27 -21.05
CA LEU A 287 -1.53 -0.69 -20.61
C LEU A 287 -2.33 0.48 -20.01
N ASN A 288 -1.70 1.34 -19.20
CA ASN A 288 -2.36 2.52 -18.65
C ASN A 288 -2.87 3.44 -19.76
N THR A 289 -2.05 3.71 -20.80
CA THR A 289 -2.50 4.45 -21.99
C THR A 289 -3.76 3.84 -22.60
N LEU A 290 -3.76 2.52 -22.83
CA LEU A 290 -4.91 1.82 -23.42
C LEU A 290 -6.13 1.83 -22.49
N ARG A 291 -5.95 1.74 -21.17
CA ARG A 291 -7.05 1.85 -20.21
C ARG A 291 -7.65 3.25 -20.21
N SER A 292 -6.83 4.30 -20.28
CA SER A 292 -7.31 5.69 -20.38
C SER A 292 -8.13 5.94 -21.66
N GLU A 293 -7.82 5.22 -22.74
CA GLU A 293 -8.54 5.33 -24.01
C GLU A 293 -9.82 4.49 -24.09
N TYR A 294 -9.83 3.28 -23.50
CA TYR A 294 -10.87 2.27 -23.77
C TYR A 294 -11.57 1.68 -22.55
N LEU A 295 -11.03 1.85 -21.34
CA LEU A 295 -11.67 1.36 -20.13
C LEU A 295 -12.75 2.36 -19.68
N ALA A 296 -13.80 1.85 -19.03
CA ALA A 296 -14.85 2.73 -18.49
C ALA A 296 -14.27 3.65 -17.41
N LYS A 297 -14.63 4.95 -17.45
CA LYS A 297 -14.12 5.99 -16.53
C LYS A 297 -14.30 5.68 -15.04
N SER A 298 -15.30 4.87 -14.69
CA SER A 298 -15.59 4.47 -13.30
C SER A 298 -14.68 3.36 -12.77
N ILE A 299 -13.88 2.71 -13.63
CA ILE A 299 -13.02 1.61 -13.21
C ILE A 299 -11.67 2.18 -12.78
N ILE A 300 -11.36 2.09 -11.48
CA ILE A 300 -10.08 2.48 -10.91
C ILE A 300 -9.01 1.47 -11.33
N PRO A 301 -8.02 1.85 -12.18
CA PRO A 301 -6.99 0.92 -12.62
C PRO A 301 -6.12 0.44 -11.48
N ALA A 302 -5.69 -0.81 -11.55
CA ALA A 302 -4.72 -1.39 -10.64
C ALA A 302 -3.55 -2.00 -11.43
N THR A 303 -2.39 -2.08 -10.78
CA THR A 303 -1.18 -2.64 -11.36
C THR A 303 -1.32 -4.14 -11.56
N ALA A 304 -0.97 -4.63 -12.74
CA ALA A 304 -0.99 -6.04 -13.07
C ALA A 304 0.41 -6.63 -13.04
N THR A 305 0.51 -7.92 -12.72
CA THR A 305 1.78 -8.67 -12.75
C THR A 305 2.26 -8.86 -14.19
N ALA A 306 1.32 -9.12 -15.10
CA ALA A 306 1.58 -9.27 -16.52
C ALA A 306 0.49 -8.57 -17.36
N SER A 307 0.90 -7.90 -18.43
CA SER A 307 0.02 -7.15 -19.32
C SER A 307 0.29 -7.49 -20.77
N TYR A 308 -0.77 -7.68 -21.56
CA TYR A 308 -0.69 -8.11 -22.95
C TYR A 308 -1.62 -7.30 -23.85
N GLY A 309 -1.11 -6.89 -25.01
CA GLY A 309 -1.94 -6.48 -26.14
C GLY A 309 -2.39 -7.70 -26.92
N VAL A 310 -3.67 -7.76 -27.32
CA VAL A 310 -4.23 -8.82 -28.16
C VAL A 310 -4.32 -8.30 -29.59
N LEU A 311 -3.73 -9.03 -30.53
CA LEU A 311 -3.64 -8.65 -31.93
C LEU A 311 -4.31 -9.68 -32.83
N VAL A 312 -4.81 -9.21 -33.98
CA VAL A 312 -5.07 -10.06 -35.15
C VAL A 312 -4.18 -9.54 -36.28
N GLY A 313 -3.28 -10.39 -36.79
CA GLY A 313 -2.19 -9.94 -37.63
C GLY A 313 -1.31 -8.93 -36.88
N ASP A 314 -1.21 -7.71 -37.41
CA ASP A 314 -0.46 -6.60 -36.81
C ASP A 314 -1.33 -5.54 -36.13
N GLU A 315 -2.64 -5.80 -36.05
CA GLU A 315 -3.60 -4.84 -35.52
C GLU A 315 -4.05 -5.21 -34.10
N LEU A 316 -3.92 -4.26 -33.18
CA LEU A 316 -4.36 -4.37 -31.80
C LEU A 316 -5.90 -4.34 -31.76
N ILE A 317 -6.49 -5.38 -31.17
CA ILE A 317 -7.94 -5.52 -30.98
C ILE A 317 -8.37 -5.33 -29.51
N GLY A 318 -7.43 -5.35 -28.57
CA GLY A 318 -7.71 -5.20 -27.15
C GLY A 318 -6.49 -5.42 -26.27
N ALA A 319 -6.70 -5.45 -24.96
CA ALA A 319 -5.66 -5.76 -24.00
C ALA A 319 -6.19 -6.59 -22.83
N ILE A 320 -5.29 -7.34 -22.21
CA ILE A 320 -5.51 -8.23 -21.07
C ILE A 320 -4.47 -7.91 -20.00
N ALA A 321 -4.89 -7.84 -18.75
CA ALA A 321 -4.01 -7.66 -17.61
C ALA A 321 -4.28 -8.73 -16.55
N MET A 322 -3.24 -9.40 -16.09
CA MET A 322 -3.29 -10.59 -15.23
C MET A 322 -2.42 -10.40 -13.99
N SER A 323 -2.88 -10.91 -12.87
CA SER A 323 -2.10 -11.04 -11.64
C SER A 323 -2.37 -12.37 -10.97
N ARG A 324 -1.48 -12.78 -10.07
CA ARG A 324 -1.79 -13.86 -9.14
C ARG A 324 -3.03 -13.49 -8.34
N SER A 325 -3.90 -14.47 -8.08
CA SER A 325 -5.02 -14.26 -7.16
C SER A 325 -4.48 -13.93 -5.78
N SER A 326 -4.73 -12.70 -5.32
CA SER A 326 -4.16 -12.13 -4.10
C SER A 326 -4.94 -12.47 -2.82
N TYR A 327 -5.96 -13.33 -2.92
CA TYR A 327 -6.78 -13.73 -1.77
C TYR A 327 -6.21 -15.00 -1.12
N LEU A 328 -6.20 -15.03 0.21
CA LEU A 328 -6.00 -16.25 0.98
C LEU A 328 -7.08 -17.27 0.61
N GLY A 329 -6.66 -18.44 0.12
CA GLY A 329 -7.58 -19.43 -0.43
C GLY A 329 -8.13 -19.05 -1.81
N GLY A 330 -7.35 -18.31 -2.62
CA GLY A 330 -7.75 -17.80 -3.93
C GLY A 330 -8.62 -18.78 -4.73
N TRP A 331 -9.81 -18.33 -5.11
CA TRP A 331 -10.80 -19.14 -5.85
C TRP A 331 -10.43 -19.39 -7.31
N VAL A 332 -9.30 -18.82 -7.75
CA VAL A 332 -8.66 -19.02 -9.05
C VAL A 332 -7.16 -18.89 -8.92
N ASP A 333 -6.43 -19.43 -9.89
CA ASP A 333 -4.96 -19.34 -9.97
C ASP A 333 -4.53 -17.95 -10.46
N ALA A 334 -5.08 -17.52 -11.60
CA ALA A 334 -4.82 -16.22 -12.21
C ALA A 334 -6.07 -15.33 -12.19
N TYR A 335 -5.90 -14.08 -11.77
CA TYR A 335 -6.96 -13.08 -11.74
C TYR A 335 -6.77 -12.06 -12.87
N MET A 336 -7.75 -12.00 -13.77
CA MET A 336 -7.81 -11.08 -14.89
C MET A 336 -8.36 -9.73 -14.40
N MET A 337 -7.44 -8.80 -14.17
CA MET A 337 -7.68 -7.45 -13.64
C MET A 337 -8.23 -6.49 -14.68
N SER A 338 -7.95 -6.74 -15.95
CA SER A 338 -8.51 -5.96 -17.05
C SER A 338 -8.61 -6.79 -18.29
N ASP A 339 -9.71 -6.58 -19.00
CA ASP A 339 -9.93 -7.11 -20.32
C ASP A 339 -10.85 -6.14 -21.06
N PHE A 340 -10.36 -5.54 -22.14
CA PHE A 340 -11.16 -4.62 -22.94
C PHE A 340 -10.78 -4.74 -24.41
N CYS A 341 -11.72 -4.42 -25.29
CA CYS A 341 -11.48 -4.36 -26.72
C CYS A 341 -11.35 -2.91 -27.17
N ILE A 342 -10.58 -2.69 -28.22
CA ILE A 342 -10.46 -1.39 -28.88
C ILE A 342 -11.78 -1.04 -29.56
N ARG A 343 -12.10 0.26 -29.55
CA ARG A 343 -13.24 0.85 -30.22
C ARG A 343 -12.79 2.07 -31.05
N PRO A 344 -13.50 2.42 -32.13
CA PRO A 344 -14.65 1.70 -32.71
C PRO A 344 -14.25 0.35 -33.32
N SER A 345 -15.23 -0.55 -33.52
CA SER A 345 -15.02 -1.82 -34.22
C SER A 345 -16.29 -2.21 -34.97
N ILE A 346 -16.11 -2.73 -36.19
CA ILE A 346 -17.22 -3.24 -37.01
C ILE A 346 -17.88 -4.49 -36.42
N HIS A 347 -17.25 -5.19 -35.47
CA HIS A 347 -17.76 -6.43 -34.89
C HIS A 347 -18.54 -6.19 -33.58
N LYS A 348 -19.76 -6.75 -33.49
CA LYS A 348 -20.64 -6.61 -32.30
C LYS A 348 -19.99 -7.20 -31.05
N ARG A 349 -19.30 -8.35 -31.18
CA ARG A 349 -18.77 -9.14 -30.06
C ARG A 349 -17.24 -9.24 -30.04
N LEU A 350 -16.54 -8.19 -30.46
CA LEU A 350 -15.06 -8.14 -30.43
C LEU A 350 -14.49 -8.42 -29.03
N ALA A 351 -15.15 -7.93 -27.98
CA ALA A 351 -14.76 -8.18 -26.60
C ALA A 351 -14.66 -9.68 -26.24
N LYS A 352 -15.41 -10.57 -26.92
CA LYS A 352 -15.29 -12.01 -26.73
C LYS A 352 -14.01 -12.59 -27.34
N LEU A 353 -13.49 -12.00 -28.41
CA LEU A 353 -12.23 -12.44 -29.01
C LEU A 353 -11.04 -12.17 -28.08
N VAL A 354 -11.08 -11.08 -27.33
CA VAL A 354 -10.11 -10.80 -26.26
C VAL A 354 -10.16 -11.90 -25.19
N LEU A 355 -11.36 -12.34 -24.78
CA LEU A 355 -11.51 -13.45 -23.83
C LEU A 355 -11.06 -14.80 -24.39
N VAL A 356 -11.28 -15.04 -25.68
CA VAL A 356 -10.76 -16.22 -26.37
C VAL A 356 -9.24 -16.29 -26.27
N ALA A 357 -8.55 -15.17 -26.52
CA ALA A 357 -7.10 -15.09 -26.34
C ALA A 357 -6.70 -15.34 -24.88
N ALA A 358 -7.44 -14.78 -23.92
CA ALA A 358 -7.18 -14.94 -22.49
C ALA A 358 -7.25 -16.40 -22.02
N LEU A 359 -8.14 -17.21 -22.62
CA LEU A 359 -8.35 -18.62 -22.25
C LEU A 359 -7.52 -19.61 -23.10
N SER A 360 -6.62 -19.11 -23.94
CA SER A 360 -5.80 -19.96 -24.80
C SER A 360 -4.72 -20.75 -24.05
N THR A 361 -4.23 -21.83 -24.64
CA THR A 361 -3.09 -22.60 -24.12
C THR A 361 -1.82 -21.75 -24.05
N GLU A 362 -1.62 -20.90 -25.04
CA GLU A 362 -0.47 -20.01 -25.16
C GLU A 362 -0.48 -18.96 -24.04
N MET A 363 -1.66 -18.39 -23.73
CA MET A 363 -1.80 -17.47 -22.60
C MET A 363 -1.55 -18.19 -21.28
N ARG A 364 -2.11 -19.40 -21.09
CA ARG A 364 -1.86 -20.21 -19.89
C ARG A 364 -0.36 -20.40 -19.68
N ASP A 365 0.35 -20.91 -20.69
CA ASP A 365 1.77 -21.24 -20.58
C ASP A 365 2.61 -19.98 -20.29
N THR A 366 2.25 -18.85 -20.91
CA THR A 366 2.88 -17.55 -20.63
C THR A 366 2.64 -17.10 -19.19
N LEU A 367 1.43 -17.30 -18.66
CA LEU A 367 1.11 -16.98 -17.27
C LEU A 367 1.80 -17.91 -16.28
N GLU A 368 1.96 -19.20 -16.58
CA GLU A 368 2.69 -20.13 -15.71
C GLU A 368 4.14 -19.68 -15.52
N GLN A 369 4.77 -19.19 -16.59
CA GLN A 369 6.10 -18.61 -16.54
C GLN A 369 6.12 -17.29 -15.76
N ALA A 370 5.18 -16.38 -16.05
CA ALA A 370 5.15 -15.06 -15.42
C ALA A 370 4.82 -15.09 -13.92
N LEU A 371 4.03 -16.07 -13.47
CA LEU A 371 3.57 -16.21 -12.09
C LEU A 371 4.32 -17.28 -11.31
N ALA A 372 5.22 -18.03 -11.95
CA ALA A 372 5.97 -19.16 -11.39
C ALA A 372 5.05 -20.19 -10.69
N MET A 373 3.90 -20.48 -11.27
CA MET A 373 2.93 -21.44 -10.74
C MET A 373 2.10 -22.08 -11.84
N LYS A 374 1.47 -23.22 -11.56
CA LYS A 374 0.48 -23.81 -12.47
C LYS A 374 -0.78 -22.96 -12.52
N VAL A 375 -1.33 -22.79 -13.73
CA VAL A 375 -2.53 -21.97 -13.96
C VAL A 375 -3.59 -22.85 -14.60
N ASN A 376 -4.51 -23.36 -13.79
CA ASN A 376 -5.63 -24.18 -14.25
C ASN A 376 -6.89 -23.33 -14.47
N THR A 377 -7.00 -22.22 -13.74
CA THR A 377 -8.20 -21.39 -13.71
C THR A 377 -7.86 -19.90 -13.84
N ILE A 378 -8.70 -19.20 -14.60
CA ILE A 378 -8.67 -17.74 -14.74
C ILE A 378 -10.00 -17.20 -14.22
N GLY A 379 -9.92 -16.20 -13.34
CA GLY A 379 -11.09 -15.53 -12.78
C GLY A 379 -11.09 -14.03 -13.00
N THR A 380 -12.27 -13.42 -12.94
CA THR A 380 -12.41 -11.97 -12.97
C THR A 380 -13.65 -11.51 -12.21
N THR A 381 -13.70 -10.23 -11.86
CA THR A 381 -14.86 -9.60 -11.22
C THR A 381 -15.44 -8.54 -12.14
N VAL A 382 -16.75 -8.62 -12.36
CA VAL A 382 -17.50 -7.62 -13.12
C VAL A 382 -18.34 -6.81 -12.15
N PHE A 383 -18.08 -5.51 -12.07
CA PHE A 383 -18.87 -4.57 -11.28
C PHE A 383 -20.13 -4.18 -12.07
N THR A 384 -21.28 -4.70 -11.66
CA THR A 384 -22.55 -4.50 -12.34
C THR A 384 -23.72 -4.80 -11.40
N LYS A 385 -24.81 -4.05 -11.56
CA LYS A 385 -26.11 -4.35 -10.91
C LYS A 385 -26.93 -5.39 -11.71
N LYS A 386 -26.50 -5.75 -12.93
CA LYS A 386 -27.17 -6.75 -13.77
C LYS A 386 -26.87 -8.17 -13.29
N ASN A 387 -27.80 -9.09 -13.50
CA ASN A 387 -27.67 -10.50 -13.11
C ASN A 387 -26.60 -11.31 -13.87
N VAL A 388 -26.19 -10.84 -15.05
CA VAL A 388 -25.15 -11.48 -15.87
C VAL A 388 -24.47 -10.46 -16.78
N SER A 389 -23.20 -10.70 -17.11
CA SER A 389 -22.49 -9.98 -18.16
C SER A 389 -22.48 -10.76 -19.47
N MET A 390 -23.02 -10.15 -20.53
CA MET A 390 -23.10 -10.76 -21.87
C MET A 390 -21.73 -11.04 -22.49
N LYS A 391 -20.68 -10.35 -22.01
CA LYS A 391 -19.31 -10.55 -22.45
C LYS A 391 -18.79 -11.93 -22.04
N TYR A 392 -18.95 -12.30 -20.77
CA TYR A 392 -18.40 -13.53 -20.20
C TYR A 392 -19.31 -14.75 -20.37
N ARG A 393 -20.62 -14.53 -20.59
CA ARG A 393 -21.61 -15.60 -20.81
C ARG A 393 -21.15 -16.60 -21.89
N GLY A 394 -21.12 -17.88 -21.51
CA GLY A 394 -20.77 -19.03 -22.37
C GLY A 394 -19.28 -19.35 -22.43
N MET A 395 -18.41 -18.47 -21.93
CA MET A 395 -16.97 -18.71 -21.82
C MET A 395 -16.50 -18.84 -20.38
N PHE A 396 -17.16 -18.12 -19.46
CA PHE A 396 -16.95 -18.22 -18.02
C PHE A 396 -18.25 -18.61 -17.32
N GLU A 397 -18.09 -19.28 -16.20
CA GLU A 397 -19.15 -19.65 -15.26
C GLU A 397 -19.20 -18.65 -14.11
N VAL A 398 -20.39 -18.45 -13.54
CA VAL A 398 -20.53 -17.60 -12.35
C VAL A 398 -20.00 -18.38 -11.15
N TYR A 399 -18.94 -17.89 -10.54
CA TYR A 399 -18.38 -18.46 -9.32
C TYR A 399 -19.14 -17.97 -8.09
N SER A 400 -19.37 -16.66 -7.98
CA SER A 400 -20.15 -16.06 -6.89
C SER A 400 -20.75 -14.72 -7.28
N LYS A 401 -21.79 -14.30 -6.55
CA LYS A 401 -22.41 -12.99 -6.67
C LYS A 401 -22.34 -12.27 -5.33
N LYS A 402 -21.98 -11.00 -5.37
CA LYS A 402 -22.00 -10.07 -4.24
C LYS A 402 -22.79 -8.84 -4.65
N ASP A 403 -23.19 -8.02 -3.69
CA ASP A 403 -23.86 -6.77 -4.01
C ASP A 403 -22.97 -5.91 -4.94
N GLY A 404 -23.53 -5.51 -6.09
CA GLY A 404 -22.83 -4.77 -7.14
C GLY A 404 -21.71 -5.50 -7.89
N ALA A 405 -21.44 -6.79 -7.66
CA ALA A 405 -20.33 -7.50 -8.30
C ALA A 405 -20.60 -8.99 -8.58
N ILE A 406 -20.16 -9.48 -9.75
CA ILE A 406 -20.22 -10.90 -10.13
C ILE A 406 -18.81 -11.42 -10.40
N ASN A 407 -18.44 -12.51 -9.73
CA ASN A 407 -17.19 -13.22 -9.97
C ASN A 407 -17.41 -14.33 -11.00
N TYR A 408 -16.53 -14.37 -11.99
CA TYR A 408 -16.54 -15.33 -13.10
C TYR A 408 -15.28 -16.17 -13.09
N VAL A 409 -15.40 -17.48 -13.32
CA VAL A 409 -14.28 -18.42 -13.44
C VAL A 409 -14.34 -19.16 -14.78
N ALA A 410 -13.19 -19.48 -15.35
CA ALA A 410 -13.07 -20.37 -16.49
C ALA A 410 -11.79 -21.21 -16.38
N LYS A 411 -11.79 -22.37 -17.05
CA LYS A 411 -10.60 -23.19 -17.26
C LYS A 411 -9.61 -22.45 -18.18
N ALA A 412 -8.35 -22.37 -17.75
CA ALA A 412 -7.26 -21.87 -18.58
C ALA A 412 -6.84 -22.93 -19.62
N GLY A 413 -6.36 -22.50 -20.79
CA GLY A 413 -5.95 -23.42 -21.84
C GLY A 413 -7.10 -24.24 -22.42
N ARG A 414 -8.25 -23.61 -22.69
CA ARG A 414 -9.44 -24.28 -23.24
C ARG A 414 -9.28 -24.69 -24.71
N TRP A 415 -8.42 -23.98 -25.44
CA TRP A 415 -8.13 -24.14 -26.86
C TRP A 415 -6.80 -23.47 -27.19
N THR A 416 -6.24 -23.75 -28.36
CA THR A 416 -5.18 -22.92 -28.95
C THR A 416 -5.73 -21.56 -29.41
N LEU A 417 -4.86 -20.57 -29.62
CA LEU A 417 -5.28 -19.27 -30.18
C LEU A 417 -5.96 -19.44 -31.54
N LYS A 418 -5.46 -20.37 -32.36
CA LYS A 418 -6.02 -20.68 -33.68
C LYS A 418 -7.45 -21.23 -33.58
N GLU A 419 -7.64 -22.31 -32.82
CA GLU A 419 -8.95 -22.94 -32.63
C GLU A 419 -9.95 -21.96 -32.01
N GLY A 420 -9.50 -21.19 -31.01
CA GLY A 420 -10.31 -20.17 -30.37
C GLY A 420 -10.75 -19.08 -31.35
N TYR A 421 -9.85 -18.63 -32.23
CA TYR A 421 -10.18 -17.63 -33.24
C TYR A 421 -11.18 -18.15 -34.27
N GLU A 422 -11.00 -19.38 -34.75
CA GLU A 422 -11.96 -20.06 -35.64
C GLU A 422 -13.35 -20.20 -34.99
N TRP A 423 -13.39 -20.60 -33.72
CA TRP A 423 -14.62 -20.66 -32.94
C TRP A 423 -15.30 -19.29 -32.85
N TRP A 424 -14.54 -18.22 -32.56
CA TRP A 424 -15.11 -16.87 -32.52
C TRP A 424 -15.61 -16.43 -33.89
N ARG A 425 -14.87 -16.73 -34.97
CA ARG A 425 -15.27 -16.41 -36.35
C ARG A 425 -16.60 -17.05 -36.72
N LYS A 426 -16.81 -18.32 -36.35
CA LYS A 426 -18.04 -19.06 -36.62
C LYS A 426 -19.24 -18.55 -35.83
N ASN A 427 -19.04 -18.15 -34.57
CA ASN A 427 -20.15 -17.91 -33.64
C ASN A 427 -20.42 -16.43 -33.33
N HIS A 428 -19.43 -15.55 -33.50
CA HIS A 428 -19.41 -14.23 -32.87
C HIS A 428 -18.85 -13.09 -33.75
N SER A 429 -18.48 -13.36 -35.02
CA SER A 429 -17.93 -12.35 -35.95
C SER A 429 -18.96 -11.39 -36.57
N LEU A 430 -20.23 -11.50 -36.18
CA LEU A 430 -21.32 -10.66 -36.70
C LEU A 430 -20.96 -9.16 -36.65
N LYS A 431 -21.10 -8.51 -37.80
CA LYS A 431 -20.83 -7.08 -37.99
C LYS A 431 -22.04 -6.22 -37.58
N TRP A 432 -21.82 -4.92 -37.34
CA TRP A 432 -22.87 -3.95 -36.97
C TRP A 432 -24.00 -3.88 -37.97
#